data_AF-A0A378W0Z8-F1
#
_entry.id   AF-A0A378W0Z8-F1
#
_cell.length_a   1.000
_cell.length_b   1.000
_cell.length_c   1.000
_cell.angle_alpha   90.00
_cell.angle_beta   90.00
_cell.angle_gamma   90.00
#
_symmetry.space_group_name_H-M   'P 1'
#
loop_
_entity.id
_entity.type
_entity.pdbx_description
1 polymer ?
#
loop_
_entity_poly.entity_id
_entity_poly.type
_entity_poly.pdbx_seq_one_letter_code
_entity_poly.pdbx_strand_id
1 'polypeptide(L)'
;MAEACRKTPLTGAYGLSDIPPGCRRPEMGFTLHTEDFGLKRLRDWLARDDIRLPEVCRAAAETIDFHTVNGFLNGFIDMVCQDPDGNICIIDYKSNHLSAYTRQAMDEAVAHQHYYLQALIYAVAAARYFKLRGQPPAAVSVRYLFLRGLDGKGGGVWRWDIDAAALEQIK
;
A
#
# COMPACT_ATOMS: atom_id res chain seq x y z
N MET A 1 8.05 12.74 -17.51
CA MET A 1 7.53 11.69 -16.61
C MET A 1 8.12 11.77 -15.20
N ALA A 2 9.45 11.71 -15.01
CA ALA A 2 10.07 11.71 -13.67
C ALA A 2 9.70 12.94 -12.81
N GLU A 3 9.58 14.12 -13.41
CA GLU A 3 9.23 15.34 -12.69
C GLU A 3 7.76 15.39 -12.23
N ALA A 4 6.84 14.86 -13.05
CA ALA A 4 5.44 14.72 -12.68
C ALA A 4 5.26 13.70 -11.54
N CYS A 5 6.01 12.60 -11.54
CA CYS A 5 6.05 11.65 -10.41
C CYS A 5 6.52 12.33 -9.13
N ARG A 6 7.55 13.17 -9.22
CA ARG A 6 8.17 13.82 -8.06
C ARG A 6 7.24 14.81 -7.37
N LYS A 7 6.44 15.56 -8.15
CA LYS A 7 5.57 16.64 -7.66
C LYS A 7 4.15 16.21 -7.32
N THR A 8 3.75 14.98 -7.66
CA THR A 8 2.41 14.48 -7.35
C THR A 8 2.24 14.37 -5.81
N PRO A 9 1.19 14.97 -5.21
CA PRO A 9 0.95 14.85 -3.77
C PRO A 9 0.71 13.39 -3.37
N LEU A 10 1.55 12.87 -2.48
CA LEU A 10 1.50 11.49 -2.02
C LEU A 10 0.83 11.38 -0.65
N THR A 11 1.08 12.31 0.28
CA THR A 11 0.46 12.29 1.62
C THR A 11 -0.30 13.58 1.91
N GLY A 12 -1.22 13.99 1.03
CA GLY A 12 -2.04 15.20 1.22
C GLY A 12 -1.24 16.52 1.17
N ALA A 13 -0.33 16.72 2.12
CA ALA A 13 0.57 17.85 2.29
C ALA A 13 1.92 17.69 1.56
N TYR A 14 2.40 16.46 1.33
CA TYR A 14 3.75 16.23 0.79
C TYR A 14 3.74 15.41 -0.50
N GLY A 15 4.45 15.89 -1.52
CA GLY A 15 4.86 15.11 -2.68
C GLY A 15 6.19 14.39 -2.44
N LEU A 16 6.60 13.52 -3.37
CA LEU A 16 7.88 12.82 -3.25
C LEU A 16 9.06 13.80 -3.21
N SER A 17 8.97 14.99 -3.83
CA SER A 17 9.99 16.05 -3.74
C SER A 17 10.27 16.51 -2.33
N ASP A 18 9.25 16.50 -1.47
CA ASP A 18 9.25 17.20 -0.19
C ASP A 18 9.79 16.30 0.92
N ILE A 19 9.84 14.99 0.69
CA ILE A 19 10.42 14.00 1.59
C ILE A 19 11.94 13.99 1.42
N PRO A 20 12.79 14.27 2.42
CA PRO A 20 14.24 14.26 2.25
C PRO A 20 14.79 12.89 1.83
N PRO A 21 15.88 12.79 1.05
CA PRO A 21 16.46 11.51 0.64
C PRO A 21 16.76 10.54 1.80
N GLY A 22 17.18 11.06 2.96
CA GLY A 22 17.42 10.24 4.16
C GLY A 22 16.17 9.60 4.76
N CYS A 23 14.99 10.13 4.41
CA CYS A 23 13.68 9.60 4.82
C CYS A 23 13.06 8.71 3.74
N ARG A 24 13.79 8.38 2.67
CA ARG A 24 13.37 7.49 1.58
C ARG A 24 14.20 6.21 1.62
N ARG A 25 13.52 5.08 1.58
CA ARG A 25 14.13 3.74 1.56
C ARG A 25 13.71 3.04 0.28
N PRO A 26 14.54 3.08 -0.78
CA PRO A 26 14.27 2.31 -1.99
C PRO A 26 14.47 0.82 -1.72
N GLU A 27 13.72 -0.01 -2.44
CA GLU A 27 13.87 -1.47 -2.50
C GLU A 27 13.96 -2.12 -1.11
N MET A 28 13.05 -1.72 -0.21
CA MET A 28 13.05 -2.22 1.17
C MET A 28 12.61 -3.69 1.17
N GLY A 29 13.57 -4.59 1.32
CA GLY A 29 13.32 -6.01 1.55
C GLY A 29 12.66 -6.25 2.91
N PHE A 30 11.74 -7.21 2.96
CA PHE A 30 11.13 -7.65 4.21
C PHE A 30 10.96 -9.17 4.25
N THR A 31 10.94 -9.68 5.49
CA THR A 31 10.57 -11.06 5.82
C THR A 31 9.52 -11.01 6.92
N LEU A 32 8.32 -11.49 6.62
CA LEU A 32 7.25 -11.65 7.59
C LEU A 32 7.10 -13.12 7.93
N HIS A 33 7.10 -13.44 9.22
CA HIS A 33 6.66 -14.76 9.68
C HIS A 33 5.14 -14.74 9.85
N THR A 34 4.46 -15.71 9.27
CA THR A 34 3.01 -15.89 9.39
C THR A 34 2.72 -17.25 10.01
N GLU A 35 1.97 -17.24 11.11
CA GLU A 35 1.41 -18.41 11.76
C GLU A 35 -0.11 -18.27 11.71
N ASP A 36 -0.81 -19.27 11.17
CA ASP A 36 -2.27 -19.33 11.19
C ASP A 36 -2.99 -18.10 10.59
N PHE A 37 -2.45 -17.56 9.49
CA PHE A 37 -3.12 -16.48 8.76
C PHE A 37 -4.36 -16.99 8.02
N GLY A 38 -5.48 -17.05 8.75
CA GLY A 38 -6.74 -17.59 8.27
C GLY A 38 -7.44 -16.66 7.27
N LEU A 39 -7.80 -17.22 6.11
CA LEU A 39 -8.52 -16.53 5.04
C LEU A 39 -9.79 -15.82 5.51
N LYS A 40 -10.58 -16.44 6.41
CA LYS A 40 -11.77 -15.83 7.00
C LYS A 40 -11.44 -14.53 7.75
N ARG A 41 -10.39 -14.53 8.56
CA ARG A 41 -9.98 -13.35 9.34
C ARG A 41 -9.49 -12.22 8.43
N LEU A 42 -8.77 -12.56 7.37
CA LEU A 42 -8.36 -11.58 6.36
C LEU A 42 -9.60 -10.93 5.70
N ARG A 43 -10.56 -11.76 5.25
CA ARG A 43 -11.80 -11.28 4.63
C ARG A 43 -12.58 -10.38 5.59
N ASP A 44 -12.78 -10.84 6.83
CA ASP A 44 -13.47 -10.08 7.89
C ASP A 44 -12.77 -8.73 8.14
N TRP A 45 -11.43 -8.69 8.14
CA TRP A 45 -10.67 -7.44 8.30
C TRP A 45 -10.82 -6.50 7.10
N LEU A 46 -10.72 -7.02 5.87
CA LEU A 46 -10.86 -6.23 4.63
C LEU A 46 -12.28 -5.68 4.43
N ALA A 47 -13.29 -6.35 4.98
CA ALA A 47 -14.70 -5.96 4.90
C ALA A 47 -15.08 -4.81 5.85
N ARG A 48 -14.21 -4.43 6.79
CA ARG A 48 -14.51 -3.36 7.74
C ARG A 48 -14.60 -1.99 7.06
N ASP A 49 -15.60 -1.20 7.43
CA ASP A 49 -15.84 0.13 6.87
C ASP A 49 -14.69 1.12 7.15
N ASP A 50 -14.07 1.03 8.33
CA ASP A 50 -12.98 1.92 8.73
C ASP A 50 -11.69 1.71 7.93
N ILE A 51 -11.54 0.56 7.28
CA ILE A 51 -10.40 0.23 6.42
C ILE A 51 -10.47 0.96 5.08
N ARG A 52 -11.65 1.44 4.65
CA ARG A 52 -11.84 2.27 3.45
C ARG A 52 -11.25 1.67 2.16
N LEU A 53 -11.19 0.34 2.06
CA LEU A 53 -10.80 -0.35 0.84
C LEU A 53 -11.86 -0.10 -0.27
N PRO A 54 -11.50 0.10 -1.54
CA PRO A 54 -12.50 0.24 -2.60
C PRO A 54 -13.44 -0.96 -2.69
N GLU A 55 -14.71 -0.72 -3.01
CA GLU A 55 -15.75 -1.76 -3.00
C GLU A 55 -15.43 -2.94 -3.92
N VAL A 56 -14.92 -2.68 -5.12
CA VAL A 56 -14.49 -3.72 -6.06
C VAL A 56 -13.35 -4.58 -5.50
N CYS A 57 -12.47 -4.01 -4.67
CA CYS A 57 -11.41 -4.75 -4.01
C CYS A 57 -11.97 -5.59 -2.84
N ARG A 58 -12.98 -5.09 -2.11
CA ARG A 58 -13.69 -5.87 -1.07
C ARG A 58 -14.40 -7.07 -1.67
N ALA A 59 -15.17 -6.87 -2.73
CA ALA A 59 -15.83 -7.95 -3.46
C ALA A 59 -14.81 -8.98 -4.00
N ALA A 60 -13.68 -8.52 -4.55
CA ALA A 60 -12.61 -9.42 -4.97
C ALA A 60 -11.95 -10.16 -3.80
N ALA A 61 -11.96 -9.60 -2.58
CA ALA A 61 -11.39 -10.25 -1.40
C ALA A 61 -12.25 -11.41 -0.90
N GLU A 62 -13.57 -11.32 -1.06
CA GLU A 62 -14.51 -12.40 -0.71
C GLU A 62 -14.28 -13.67 -1.53
N THR A 63 -13.80 -13.52 -2.76
CA THR A 63 -13.60 -14.64 -3.70
C THR A 63 -12.20 -15.24 -3.66
N ILE A 64 -11.25 -14.64 -2.92
CA ILE A 64 -9.89 -15.19 -2.82
C ILE A 64 -9.94 -16.56 -2.18
N ASP A 65 -9.36 -17.58 -2.79
CA ASP A 65 -9.24 -18.92 -2.21
C ASP A 65 -7.77 -19.33 -2.13
N PHE A 66 -7.20 -19.32 -0.92
CA PHE A 66 -5.86 -19.85 -0.66
C PHE A 66 -5.85 -20.63 0.66
N HIS A 67 -4.99 -21.64 0.73
CA HIS A 67 -4.75 -22.39 1.96
C HIS A 67 -4.00 -21.55 2.99
N THR A 68 -4.21 -21.83 4.28
CA THR A 68 -3.48 -21.19 5.38
C THR A 68 -1.98 -21.17 5.09
N VAL A 69 -1.40 -19.97 5.06
CA VAL A 69 0.03 -19.79 4.79
C VAL A 69 0.79 -19.82 6.11
N ASN A 70 1.57 -20.88 6.30
CA ASN A 70 2.49 -21.02 7.43
C ASN A 70 3.93 -20.91 6.94
N GLY A 71 4.71 -20.01 7.55
CA GLY A 71 6.13 -19.84 7.24
C GLY A 71 6.51 -18.39 6.96
N PHE A 72 7.41 -18.20 5.99
CA PHE A 72 7.99 -16.90 5.70
C PHE A 72 7.48 -16.32 4.38
N LEU A 73 6.96 -15.10 4.44
CA LEU A 73 6.66 -14.28 3.29
C LEU A 73 7.78 -13.27 3.08
N ASN A 74 8.46 -13.38 1.94
CA ASN A 74 9.54 -12.46 1.54
C ASN A 74 9.06 -11.57 0.40
N GLY A 75 9.53 -10.33 0.37
CA GLY A 75 9.23 -9.40 -0.71
C GLY A 75 10.07 -8.14 -0.63
N PHE A 76 9.88 -7.27 -1.61
CA PHE A 76 10.54 -5.97 -1.71
C PHE A 76 9.50 -4.89 -1.97
N ILE A 77 9.59 -3.79 -1.24
CA ILE A 77 8.79 -2.60 -1.48
C ILE A 77 9.64 -1.63 -2.30
N ASP A 78 9.16 -1.20 -3.46
CA ASP A 78 9.90 -0.29 -4.36
C ASP A 78 10.42 0.94 -3.61
N MET A 79 9.57 1.55 -2.78
CA MET A 79 9.96 2.71 -1.98
C MET A 79 9.09 2.85 -0.73
N VAL A 80 9.76 3.05 0.40
CA VAL A 80 9.14 3.44 1.67
C VAL A 80 9.65 4.81 2.08
N CYS A 81 8.74 5.74 2.30
CA CYS A 81 9.03 7.09 2.73
C CYS A 81 8.47 7.32 4.13
N GLN A 82 9.20 8.08 4.95
CA GLN A 82 8.68 8.62 6.21
C GLN A 82 8.53 10.14 6.07
N ASP A 83 7.35 10.66 6.36
CA ASP A 83 7.10 12.10 6.36
C ASP A 83 7.60 12.77 7.65
N PRO A 84 7.65 14.11 7.74
CA PRO A 84 8.08 14.83 8.94
C PRO A 84 7.25 14.53 10.20
N ASP A 85 6.00 14.08 10.02
CA ASP A 85 5.09 13.74 11.12
C ASP A 85 5.27 12.28 11.58
N GLY A 86 6.20 11.54 10.97
CA GLY A 86 6.52 10.16 11.31
C GLY A 86 5.62 9.11 10.64
N ASN A 87 4.68 9.53 9.79
CA ASN A 87 3.82 8.62 9.05
C ASN A 87 4.54 8.01 7.85
N ILE A 88 4.07 6.83 7.44
CA ILE A 88 4.70 6.07 6.36
C ILE A 88 3.90 6.25 5.07
N CYS A 89 4.62 6.47 3.98
CA CYS A 89 4.09 6.39 2.63
C CYS A 89 4.82 5.29 1.84
N ILE A 90 4.08 4.28 1.41
CA ILE A 90 4.53 3.23 0.50
C ILE A 90 4.21 3.65 -0.92
N ILE A 91 5.20 3.53 -1.80
CA ILE A 91 5.08 3.80 -3.22
C ILE A 91 5.47 2.51 -3.96
N ASP A 92 4.65 2.13 -4.93
CA ASP A 92 4.92 1.02 -5.85
C ASP A 92 4.61 1.48 -7.28
N TYR A 93 5.50 1.17 -8.21
CA TYR A 93 5.39 1.62 -9.60
C TYR A 93 4.73 0.54 -10.45
N LYS A 94 3.58 0.87 -11.04
CA LYS A 94 2.82 -0.02 -11.92
C LYS A 94 3.00 0.39 -13.38
N SER A 95 3.54 -0.51 -14.20
CA SER A 95 3.72 -0.30 -15.64
C SER A 95 2.50 -0.73 -16.48
N ASN A 96 1.42 -1.15 -15.82
CA ASN A 96 0.21 -1.70 -16.42
C ASN A 96 -0.39 -0.77 -17.50
N HIS A 97 -0.87 -1.38 -18.59
CA HIS A 97 -1.67 -0.70 -19.60
C HIS A 97 -3.14 -0.76 -19.17
N LEU A 98 -3.77 0.40 -18.98
CA LEU A 98 -5.21 0.50 -18.74
C LEU A 98 -5.83 1.27 -19.91
N SER A 99 -7.10 0.99 -20.23
CA SER A 99 -7.87 1.75 -21.23
C SER A 99 -8.05 3.22 -20.83
N ALA A 100 -8.14 3.47 -19.52
CA ALA A 100 -8.11 4.79 -18.92
C ALA A 100 -7.48 4.70 -17.51
N TYR A 101 -6.94 5.81 -17.02
CA TYR A 101 -6.33 5.90 -15.68
C TYR A 101 -7.23 6.66 -14.69
N THR A 102 -8.55 6.45 -14.80
CA THR A 102 -9.53 6.97 -13.84
C THR A 102 -9.46 6.20 -12.53
N ARG A 103 -10.02 6.76 -11.45
CA ARG A 103 -10.10 6.08 -10.16
C ARG A 103 -10.77 4.70 -10.29
N GLN A 104 -11.90 4.63 -10.96
CA GLN A 104 -12.63 3.37 -11.18
C GLN A 104 -11.77 2.32 -11.92
N ALA A 105 -11.14 2.70 -13.04
CA ALA A 105 -10.32 1.76 -13.81
C ALA A 105 -9.09 1.27 -13.01
N MET A 106 -8.50 2.13 -12.19
CA MET A 106 -7.42 1.73 -11.28
C MET A 106 -7.92 0.83 -10.14
N ASP A 107 -9.09 1.11 -9.55
CA ASP A 107 -9.68 0.26 -8.52
C ASP A 107 -9.98 -1.15 -9.08
N GLU A 108 -10.55 -1.24 -10.29
CA GLU A 108 -10.77 -2.50 -11.00
C GLU A 108 -9.46 -3.24 -11.27
N ALA A 109 -8.43 -2.56 -11.78
CA ALA A 109 -7.14 -3.16 -12.02
C ALA A 109 -6.47 -3.70 -10.74
N VAL A 110 -6.57 -2.94 -9.65
CA VAL A 110 -6.06 -3.34 -8.33
C VAL A 110 -6.81 -4.56 -7.79
N ALA A 111 -8.14 -4.60 -7.96
CA ALA A 111 -8.95 -5.73 -7.56
C ALA A 111 -8.62 -7.00 -8.37
N HIS A 112 -8.62 -6.90 -9.70
CA HIS A 112 -8.38 -8.01 -10.62
C HIS A 112 -7.00 -8.66 -10.44
N GLN A 113 -5.98 -7.86 -10.12
CA GLN A 113 -4.61 -8.36 -9.91
C GLN A 113 -4.31 -8.67 -8.43
N HIS A 114 -5.31 -8.56 -7.55
CA HIS A 114 -5.16 -8.70 -6.10
C HIS A 114 -4.07 -7.79 -5.50
N TYR A 115 -3.78 -6.65 -6.13
CA TYR A 115 -2.76 -5.72 -5.64
C TYR A 115 -3.14 -5.10 -4.29
N TYR A 116 -4.41 -5.12 -3.88
CA TYR A 116 -4.79 -4.73 -2.52
C TYR A 116 -4.20 -5.64 -1.44
N LEU A 117 -3.97 -6.93 -1.74
CA LEU A 117 -3.27 -7.85 -0.81
C LEU A 117 -1.79 -7.46 -0.70
N GLN A 118 -1.15 -7.18 -1.84
CA GLN A 118 0.22 -6.67 -1.86
C GLN A 118 0.33 -5.37 -1.05
N ALA A 119 -0.61 -4.44 -1.22
CA ALA A 119 -0.66 -3.19 -0.48
C ALA A 119 -0.76 -3.42 1.03
N LEU A 120 -1.61 -4.38 1.44
CA LEU A 120 -1.77 -4.73 2.84
C LEU A 120 -0.49 -5.33 3.44
N ILE A 121 0.11 -6.30 2.74
CA ILE A 121 1.36 -6.94 3.16
C ILE A 121 2.47 -5.89 3.32
N TYR A 122 2.58 -4.97 2.37
CA TYR A 122 3.57 -3.90 2.40
C TYR A 122 3.33 -2.95 3.57
N ALA A 123 2.06 -2.59 3.83
CA ALA A 123 1.69 -1.75 4.96
C ALA A 123 2.06 -2.39 6.30
N VAL A 124 1.76 -3.69 6.48
CA VAL A 124 2.14 -4.45 7.68
C VAL A 124 3.66 -4.52 7.83
N ALA A 125 4.39 -4.83 6.76
CA ALA A 125 5.85 -4.92 6.77
C ALA A 125 6.49 -3.59 7.18
N ALA A 126 6.07 -2.48 6.57
CA ALA A 126 6.60 -1.16 6.87
C ALA A 126 6.24 -0.72 8.30
N ALA A 127 4.99 -0.88 8.74
CA ALA A 127 4.58 -0.53 10.10
C ALA A 127 5.40 -1.30 11.16
N ARG A 128 5.58 -2.62 10.97
CA ARG A 128 6.41 -3.45 11.86
C ARG A 128 7.87 -3.01 11.86
N TYR A 129 8.43 -2.72 10.69
CA TYR A 129 9.81 -2.27 10.56
C TYR A 129 10.10 -0.98 11.35
N PHE A 130 9.23 0.02 11.23
CA PHE A 130 9.41 1.28 11.96
C PHE A 130 9.09 1.15 13.45
N LYS A 131 8.10 0.33 13.83
CA LYS A 131 7.82 0.01 15.24
C LYS A 131 9.03 -0.65 15.92
N LEU A 132 9.70 -1.60 15.28
CA LEU A 132 10.90 -2.26 15.80
C LEU A 132 12.08 -1.29 16.03
N ARG A 133 12.06 -0.13 15.36
CA ARG A 133 13.06 0.94 15.53
C ARG A 133 12.65 2.01 16.54
N GLY A 134 11.55 1.79 17.27
CA GLY A 134 11.03 2.76 18.24
C GLY A 134 10.35 3.97 17.59
N GLN A 135 9.92 3.85 16.33
CA GLN A 135 9.29 4.94 15.57
C GLN A 135 7.94 4.49 15.00
N PRO A 136 6.97 4.03 15.83
CA PRO A 136 5.70 3.55 15.30
C PRO A 136 4.95 4.67 14.56
N PRO A 137 4.50 4.43 13.31
CA PRO A 137 3.69 5.42 12.60
C PRO A 137 2.27 5.47 13.17
N ALA A 138 1.59 6.61 13.04
CA ALA A 138 0.16 6.69 13.29
C ALA A 138 -0.66 6.22 12.07
N ALA A 139 -0.17 6.51 10.86
CA ALA A 139 -0.82 6.13 9.61
C ALA A 139 0.15 5.55 8.58
N VAL A 140 -0.39 4.70 7.71
CA VAL A 140 0.29 4.16 6.54
C VAL A 140 -0.52 4.48 5.29
N SER A 141 0.08 5.23 4.38
CA SER A 141 -0.46 5.55 3.07
C SER A 141 0.16 4.65 2.01
N VAL A 142 -0.65 3.92 1.24
CA VAL A 142 -0.19 3.17 0.06
C VAL A 142 -0.55 3.94 -1.21
N ARG A 143 0.42 4.09 -2.10
CA ARG A 143 0.31 4.80 -3.38
C ARG A 143 0.83 3.92 -4.51
N TYR A 144 -0.08 3.49 -5.37
CA TYR A 144 0.30 2.81 -6.61
C TYR A 144 0.30 3.80 -7.75
N LEU A 145 1.49 3.98 -8.32
CA LEU A 145 1.75 4.94 -9.37
C LEU A 145 1.67 4.22 -10.71
N PHE A 146 0.52 4.31 -11.36
CA PHE A 146 0.32 3.84 -12.73
C PHE A 146 1.03 4.79 -13.67
N LEU A 147 2.29 4.48 -14.01
CA LEU A 147 3.24 5.41 -14.62
C LEU A 147 2.69 6.10 -15.89
N ARG A 148 1.96 5.35 -16.71
CA ARG A 148 1.37 5.82 -17.98
C ARG A 148 0.18 6.78 -17.79
N GLY A 149 -0.43 6.79 -16.60
CA GLY A 149 -1.54 7.66 -16.24
C GLY A 149 -1.16 8.89 -15.43
N LEU A 150 0.12 9.05 -15.08
CA LEU A 150 0.58 10.15 -14.23
C LEU A 150 0.55 11.48 -14.99
N ASP A 151 -0.18 12.44 -14.44
CA ASP A 151 -0.37 13.78 -15.02
C ASP A 151 0.23 14.92 -14.17
N GLY A 152 0.80 14.61 -12.99
CA GLY A 152 1.33 15.59 -12.05
C GLY A 152 0.29 16.38 -11.25
N LYS A 153 -1.01 16.12 -11.47
CA LYS A 153 -2.15 16.74 -10.76
C LYS A 153 -2.90 15.73 -9.87
N GLY A 154 -2.40 14.51 -9.79
CA GLY A 154 -2.97 13.41 -8.99
C GLY A 154 -3.66 12.33 -9.81
N GLY A 155 -3.71 12.44 -11.14
CA GLY A 155 -4.09 11.36 -12.03
C GLY A 155 -3.05 10.23 -12.03
N GLY A 156 -3.51 9.00 -12.29
CA GLY A 156 -2.64 7.81 -12.30
C GLY A 156 -2.12 7.36 -10.94
N VAL A 157 -2.64 7.92 -9.84
CA VAL A 157 -2.29 7.50 -8.48
C VAL A 157 -3.48 6.84 -7.82
N TRP A 158 -3.39 5.52 -7.62
CA TRP A 158 -4.29 4.80 -6.73
C TRP A 158 -3.86 5.01 -5.28
N ARG A 159 -4.84 5.16 -4.36
CA ARG A 159 -4.61 5.58 -2.99
C ARG A 159 -5.38 4.71 -2.02
N TRP A 160 -4.70 4.27 -0.97
CA TRP A 160 -5.32 3.65 0.19
C TRP A 160 -4.60 4.12 1.45
N ASP A 161 -5.37 4.66 2.40
CA ASP A 161 -4.85 5.21 3.65
C ASP A 161 -5.38 4.36 4.81
N ILE A 162 -4.46 3.87 5.64
CA ILE A 162 -4.73 2.89 6.68
C ILE A 162 -4.25 3.44 8.03
N ASP A 163 -5.10 3.37 9.05
CA ASP A 163 -4.68 3.61 10.43
C ASP A 163 -3.73 2.49 10.87
N ALA A 164 -2.54 2.85 11.36
CA ALA A 164 -1.55 1.87 11.77
C ALA A 164 -2.06 0.96 12.91
N ALA A 165 -2.96 1.45 13.76
CA ALA A 165 -3.59 0.65 14.81
C ALA A 165 -4.47 -0.48 14.24
N ALA A 166 -5.05 -0.31 13.05
CA ALA A 166 -5.82 -1.36 12.40
C ALA A 166 -4.94 -2.50 11.90
N LEU A 167 -3.68 -2.22 11.52
CA LEU A 167 -2.71 -3.21 11.06
C LEU A 167 -2.22 -4.13 12.18
N GLU A 168 -2.23 -3.68 13.44
CA GLU A 168 -1.83 -4.52 14.58
C GLU A 168 -2.81 -5.68 14.85
N GLN A 169 -4.03 -5.56 14.35
CA GLN A 169 -5.09 -6.55 14.49
C GLN A 169 -4.97 -7.68 13.47
N ILE A 170 -4.04 -7.56 12.52
CA ILE A 170 -3.64 -8.59 11.56
C ILE A 170 -2.46 -9.35 12.16
N LYS A 171 -2.77 -10.46 12.83
CA LYS A 171 -1.78 -11.45 13.30
C LYS A 171 -1.87 -12.67 12.41
#